data_AF-A0A7C3WRH9-F1
#
_entry.id   AF-A0A7C3WRH9-F1
#
_cell.length_a   1.000
_cell.length_b   1.000
_cell.length_c   1.000
_cell.angle_alpha   90.00
_cell.angle_beta   90.00
_cell.angle_gamma   90.00
#
_symmetry.space_group_name_H-M   'P 1'
#
loop_
_entity.id
_entity.type
_entity.pdbx_description
1 polymer ?
#
loop_
_entity_poly.entity_id
_entity_poly.type
_entity_poly.pdbx_seq_one_letter_code
_entity_poly.pdbx_strand_id
1 'polypeptide(L)'
;MSMFFFDDAKEMEEYNRVKKTVRALEKEYLELRLALQEAQKELQADPQGELQQARVKYLEKRIRQLEEKNPWLSWNTPIEIALFSPPHG
;
A
#
# COMPACT_ATOMS: atom_id res chain seq x y z
N MET A 1 27.13 -25.34 21.99
CA MET A 1 27.97 -24.39 21.24
C MET A 1 27.07 -23.62 20.29
N SER A 2 26.99 -22.31 20.52
CA SER A 2 26.16 -21.35 19.80
C SER A 2 26.73 -21.07 18.40
N MET A 3 26.08 -21.60 17.37
CA MET A 3 26.34 -21.29 15.96
C MET A 3 25.03 -20.98 15.20
N PHE A 4 24.00 -20.48 15.89
CA PHE A 4 22.66 -20.18 15.34
C PHE A 4 22.23 -18.73 15.61
N PHE A 5 23.13 -17.75 15.45
CA PHE A 5 22.76 -16.34 15.61
C PHE A 5 23.31 -15.42 14.50
N PHE A 6 24.23 -15.91 13.65
CA PHE A 6 24.85 -15.08 12.61
C PHE A 6 24.25 -15.28 11.20
N ASP A 7 23.50 -16.34 10.93
CA ASP A 7 22.66 -16.45 9.71
C ASP A 7 21.32 -15.70 9.87
N ASP A 8 20.74 -15.66 11.08
CA ASP A 8 19.51 -14.90 11.40
C ASP A 8 19.66 -13.36 11.24
N ALA A 9 20.90 -12.84 11.30
CA ALA A 9 21.16 -11.41 11.20
C ALA A 9 21.10 -10.88 9.75
N LYS A 10 21.47 -11.70 8.76
CA LYS A 10 21.31 -11.35 7.33
C LYS A 10 19.83 -11.43 6.91
N GLU A 11 19.08 -12.36 7.48
CA GLU A 11 17.63 -12.43 7.28
C GLU A 11 16.89 -11.23 7.90
N MET A 12 17.36 -10.72 9.05
CA MET A 12 16.82 -9.50 9.67
C MET A 12 17.03 -8.21 8.84
N GLU A 13 18.18 -8.02 8.17
CA GLU A 13 18.39 -6.80 7.36
C GLU A 13 17.54 -6.78 6.08
N GLU A 14 17.52 -7.89 5.35
CA GLU A 14 16.68 -8.06 4.15
C GLU A 14 15.19 -7.91 4.52
N TYR A 15 14.76 -8.56 5.61
CA TYR A 15 13.41 -8.41 6.15
C TYR A 15 13.07 -6.97 6.52
N ASN A 16 13.96 -6.26 7.21
CA ASN A 16 13.74 -4.86 7.59
C ASN A 16 13.71 -3.93 6.38
N ARG A 17 14.48 -4.21 5.32
CA ARG A 17 14.43 -3.46 4.06
C ARG A 17 13.09 -3.68 3.35
N VAL A 18 12.68 -4.92 3.16
CA VAL A 18 11.40 -5.28 2.54
C VAL A 18 10.25 -4.66 3.33
N LYS A 19 10.27 -4.75 4.65
CA LYS A 19 9.28 -4.14 5.54
C LYS A 19 9.20 -2.63 5.38
N LYS A 20 10.33 -1.93 5.27
CA LYS A 20 10.34 -0.46 5.02
C LYS A 20 9.75 -0.12 3.66
N THR A 21 10.13 -0.86 2.61
CA THR A 21 9.61 -0.62 1.25
C THR A 21 8.12 -0.90 1.15
N VAL A 22 7.66 -2.00 1.74
CA VAL A 22 6.24 -2.38 1.79
C VAL A 22 5.43 -1.32 2.52
N ARG A 23 5.86 -0.92 3.72
CA ARG A 23 5.16 0.11 4.51
C ARG A 23 5.12 1.47 3.82
N ALA A 24 6.19 1.85 3.13
CA ALA A 24 6.20 3.08 2.36
C ALA A 24 5.15 3.04 1.23
N LEU A 25 5.03 1.88 0.57
CA LEU A 25 4.10 1.67 -0.53
C LEU A 25 2.64 1.59 -0.03
N GLU A 26 2.39 0.92 1.09
CA GLU A 26 1.09 0.93 1.78
C GLU A 26 0.69 2.34 2.22
N LYS A 27 1.64 3.14 2.71
CA LYS A 27 1.40 4.55 3.07
C LYS A 27 1.04 5.39 1.85
N GLU A 28 1.80 5.28 0.75
CA GLU A 28 1.49 5.96 -0.52
C GLU A 28 0.07 5.58 -1.00
N TYR A 29 -0.28 4.30 -0.92
CA TYR A 29 -1.59 3.81 -1.32
C TYR A 29 -2.73 4.40 -0.48
N LEU A 30 -2.57 4.46 0.85
CA LEU A 30 -3.54 5.07 1.75
C LEU A 30 -3.69 6.58 1.49
N GLU A 31 -2.57 7.28 1.28
CA GLU A 31 -2.58 8.71 0.94
C GLU A 31 -3.31 8.98 -0.37
N LEU A 32 -3.11 8.14 -1.40
CA LEU A 32 -3.83 8.23 -2.67
C LEU A 32 -5.33 8.00 -2.51
N ARG A 33 -5.75 7.05 -1.64
CA ARG A 33 -7.16 6.80 -1.35
C ARG A 33 -7.82 7.96 -0.61
N LEU A 34 -7.13 8.57 0.36
CA LEU A 34 -7.60 9.78 1.03
C LEU A 34 -7.75 10.94 0.05
N ALA A 35 -6.75 11.16 -0.80
CA ALA A 35 -6.80 12.19 -1.84
C ALA A 35 -7.94 11.97 -2.84
N LEU A 36 -8.24 10.71 -3.19
CA LEU A 36 -9.37 10.37 -4.05
C LEU A 36 -10.70 10.69 -3.33
N GLN A 37 -10.83 10.32 -2.06
CA GLN A 37 -12.03 10.62 -1.28
C GLN A 37 -12.27 12.13 -1.15
N GLU A 38 -11.22 12.91 -0.94
CA GLU A 38 -11.29 14.38 -0.92
C GLU A 38 -11.69 14.95 -2.28
N ALA A 39 -11.04 14.52 -3.36
CA ALA A 39 -11.38 14.95 -4.72
C ALA A 39 -12.83 14.59 -5.11
N GLN A 40 -13.34 13.45 -4.65
CA GLN A 40 -14.74 13.07 -4.85
C GLN A 40 -15.69 13.96 -4.05
N LYS A 41 -15.34 14.36 -2.82
CA LYS A 41 -16.13 15.33 -2.04
C LYS A 41 -16.14 16.71 -2.70
N GLU A 42 -15.00 17.16 -3.20
CA GLU A 42 -14.88 18.41 -3.97
C GLU A 42 -15.77 18.35 -5.23
N LEU A 43 -15.75 17.23 -5.95
CA LEU A 43 -16.59 17.02 -7.13
C LEU A 43 -18.08 16.93 -6.80
N GLN A 44 -18.46 16.39 -5.63
CA GLN A 44 -19.85 16.43 -5.18
C GLN A 44 -20.31 17.86 -4.87
N ALA A 45 -19.42 18.71 -4.36
CA ALA A 45 -19.71 20.12 -4.09
C ALA A 45 -19.81 20.96 -5.37
N ASP A 46 -18.99 20.64 -6.39
CA ASP A 46 -19.05 21.26 -7.72
C ASP A 46 -18.98 20.20 -8.84
N PRO A 47 -20.13 19.65 -9.26
CA PRO A 47 -20.17 18.56 -10.25
C PRO A 47 -19.68 18.94 -11.65
N GLN A 48 -19.63 20.25 -11.98
CA GLN A 48 -19.19 20.73 -13.29
C GLN A 48 -17.72 21.13 -13.33
N GLY A 49 -17.00 20.99 -12.22
CA GLY A 49 -15.57 21.22 -12.16
C GLY A 49 -14.76 20.24 -13.02
N GLU A 50 -14.39 20.64 -14.23
CA GLU A 50 -13.59 19.83 -15.15
C GLU A 50 -12.24 19.42 -14.53
N LEU A 51 -11.65 20.30 -13.72
CA LEU A 51 -10.40 20.04 -13.01
C LEU A 51 -10.55 18.93 -11.96
N GLN A 52 -11.65 18.94 -11.20
CA GLN A 52 -11.98 17.96 -10.18
C GLN A 52 -12.27 16.61 -10.83
N GLN A 53 -13.00 16.58 -11.94
CA GLN A 53 -13.23 15.36 -12.72
C GLN A 53 -11.92 14.76 -13.25
N ALA A 54 -11.01 15.60 -13.77
CA ALA A 54 -9.70 15.16 -14.23
C ALA A 54 -8.84 14.62 -13.07
N ARG A 55 -8.86 15.28 -11.90
CA ARG A 55 -8.16 14.86 -10.68
C ARG A 55 -8.66 13.49 -10.19
N VAL A 56 -9.98 13.29 -10.12
CA VAL A 56 -10.59 11.99 -9.75
C VAL A 56 -10.15 10.89 -10.72
N LYS A 57 -10.29 11.10 -12.03
CA LYS A 57 -9.87 10.12 -13.06
C LYS A 57 -8.38 9.77 -12.97
N TYR A 58 -7.54 10.77 -12.71
CA TYR A 58 -6.10 10.56 -12.55
C TYR A 58 -5.79 9.70 -11.32
N LEU A 59 -6.40 10.02 -10.17
CA LEU A 59 -6.20 9.28 -8.92
C LEU A 59 -6.70 7.85 -9.02
N GLU A 60 -7.88 7.62 -9.61
CA GLU A 60 -8.42 6.27 -9.88
C GLU A 60 -7.47 5.45 -10.76
N LYS A 61 -6.96 6.05 -11.84
CA LYS A 61 -5.99 5.38 -12.72
C LYS A 61 -4.70 5.03 -11.98
N ARG A 62 -4.20 5.94 -11.14
CA ARG A 62 -2.96 5.73 -10.36
C ARG A 62 -3.13 4.62 -9.34
N ILE A 63 -4.23 4.61 -8.60
CA ILE A 63 -4.56 3.56 -7.62
C ILE A 63 -4.64 2.20 -8.32
N ARG A 64 -5.37 2.13 -9.44
CA ARG A 64 -5.49 0.89 -10.22
C ARG A 64 -4.14 0.36 -10.70
N GLN A 65 -3.27 1.24 -11.22
CA GLN A 65 -1.92 0.84 -11.63
C GLN A 65 -1.07 0.34 -10.47
N LEU A 66 -1.31 0.85 -9.26
CA LEU A 66 -0.62 0.43 -8.05
C LEU A 66 -1.11 -0.96 -7.60
N GLU A 67 -2.43 -1.20 -7.65
CA GLU A 67 -3.07 -2.48 -7.36
C GLU A 67 -2.69 -3.58 -8.39
N GLU A 68 -2.61 -3.23 -9.68
CA GLU A 68 -2.17 -4.17 -10.74
C GLU A 68 -0.72 -4.64 -10.53
N LYS A 69 0.14 -3.77 -10.00
CA LYS A 69 1.54 -4.10 -9.71
C LYS A 69 1.72 -4.77 -8.34
N ASN A 70 0.84 -4.47 -7.39
CA ASN A 70 0.95 -4.90 -6.00
C ASN A 70 -0.44 -5.35 -5.48
N PRO A 71 -0.92 -6.54 -5.87
CA PRO A 71 -2.29 -6.96 -5.58
C PRO A 71 -2.63 -7.00 -4.08
N TRP A 72 -1.64 -7.22 -3.22
CA TRP A 72 -1.80 -7.27 -1.77
C TRP A 72 -2.26 -5.95 -1.14
N LEU A 73 -2.11 -4.82 -1.82
CA LEU A 73 -2.60 -3.52 -1.31
C LEU A 73 -4.12 -3.46 -1.23
N SER A 74 -4.80 -4.27 -2.04
CA SER A 74 -6.25 -4.39 -2.00
C SER A 74 -6.75 -5.36 -0.92
N TRP A 75 -5.85 -6.09 -0.26
CA TRP A 75 -6.23 -7.06 0.77
C TRP A 75 -6.67 -6.35 2.05
N ASN A 76 -7.62 -6.97 2.77
CA ASN A 76 -8.04 -6.50 4.08
C ASN A 76 -6.99 -6.78 5.19
N THR A 77 -5.90 -7.45 4.85
CA THR A 77 -4.83 -7.86 5.78
C THR A 77 -3.49 -7.31 5.31
N PRO A 78 -2.70 -6.65 6.19
CA PRO A 78 -1.33 -6.26 5.89
C PRO A 78 -0.51 -7.45 5.38
N ILE A 79 0.34 -7.21 4.39
CA ILE A 79 1.09 -8.28 3.74
C ILE A 79 2.08 -8.96 4.70
N GLU A 80 2.59 -8.25 5.72
CA GLU A 80 3.46 -8.87 6.71
C GLU A 80 2.71 -9.91 7.57
N ILE A 81 1.42 -9.69 7.83
CA ILE A 81 0.59 -10.69 8.51
C ILE A 81 0.39 -11.88 7.58
N ALA A 82 0.14 -11.65 6.28
CA ALA A 82 -0.05 -12.73 5.31
C ALA A 82 1.21 -13.58 5.05
N LEU A 83 2.41 -12.99 5.09
CA LEU A 83 3.67 -13.71 4.83
C LEU A 83 4.29 -14.36 6.08
N PHE A 84 4.17 -13.73 7.24
CA PHE A 84 4.94 -14.12 8.43
C PHE A 84 4.08 -14.65 9.59
N SER A 85 2.75 -14.61 9.47
CA SER A 85 1.90 -15.30 10.45
C SER A 85 1.87 -16.80 10.14
N PRO A 86 1.95 -17.68 11.16
CA PRO A 86 1.69 -19.10 10.97
C PRO A 86 0.33 -19.28 10.30
N PRO A 87 0.15 -20.24 9.37
CA PRO A 87 -1.16 -20.51 8.81
C PRO A 87 -2.11 -20.84 9.97
N HIS A 88 -3.04 -19.94 10.25
CA HIS A 88 -4.04 -20.14 11.29
C HIS A 88 -4.94 -21.30 10.82
N GLY A 89 -4.94 -22.39 11.58
CA GLY A 89 -5.90 -23.49 11.46
C GLY A 89 -7.23 -23.15 12.12
#